data_AF-V6LG33-F1
#
_entry.id   AF-V6LG33-F1
#
_cell.length_a   1.000
_cell.length_b   1.000
_cell.length_c   1.000
_cell.angle_alpha   90.00
_cell.angle_beta   90.00
_cell.angle_gamma   90.00
#
_symmetry.space_group_name_H-M   'P 1'
#
loop_
_entity.id
_entity.type
_entity.pdbx_description
1 polymer ?
#
loop_
_entity_poly.entity_id
_entity_poly.type
_entity_poly.pdbx_seq_one_letter_code
_entity_poly.pdbx_strand_id
1 'polypeptide(L)'
;MPYQVRPLSQQQLAYFAMNRTQQQPCAYEEAIQDICSQPLPQQPADFIPQIRKMHQVLASQRYKMHHTPAMMGAVVARTVEMLCRYQPHFTVRANRIVPFRDGEAGFQPLLDWAFHAQGLVEMVRRMRYDSRGRTVLKHVDWFERSVRPLGFEFPRCGG
;
A
#
# COMPACT_ATOMS: atom_id res chain seq x y z
N MET A 1 -2.55 -0.27 22.85
CA MET A 1 -3.70 0.48 22.28
C MET A 1 -3.82 0.07 20.81
N PRO A 2 -4.88 -0.61 20.37
CA PRO A 2 -5.05 -0.93 18.96
C PRO A 2 -5.34 0.37 18.17
N TYR A 3 -4.59 0.60 17.09
CA TYR A 3 -4.75 1.76 16.21
C TYR A 3 -6.04 1.60 15.39
N GLN A 4 -7.03 2.46 15.63
CA GLN A 4 -8.25 2.54 14.80
C GLN A 4 -7.95 3.34 13.53
N VAL A 5 -8.00 2.66 12.38
CA VAL A 5 -8.01 3.33 11.06
C VAL A 5 -9.35 4.05 10.93
N ARG A 6 -9.33 5.38 10.84
CA ARG A 6 -10.54 6.17 10.62
C ARG A 6 -10.85 6.26 9.11
N PRO A 7 -12.10 6.00 8.68
CA PRO A 7 -12.49 6.23 7.30
C PRO A 7 -12.40 7.71 6.94
N LEU A 8 -12.21 8.00 5.66
CA LEU A 8 -12.17 9.37 5.12
C LEU A 8 -13.50 10.10 5.40
N SER A 9 -13.41 11.37 5.77
CA SER A 9 -14.59 12.19 6.07
C SER A 9 -15.36 12.57 4.80
N GLN A 10 -16.65 12.88 4.93
CA GLN A 10 -17.48 13.37 3.81
C GLN A 10 -16.89 14.62 3.13
N GLN A 11 -16.23 15.49 3.89
CA GLN A 11 -15.55 16.67 3.32
C GLN A 11 -14.33 16.29 2.48
N GLN A 12 -13.59 15.23 2.87
CA GLN A 12 -12.50 14.70 2.06
C GLN A 12 -13.05 14.08 0.78
N LEU A 13 -14.14 13.31 0.87
CA LEU A 13 -14.86 12.76 -0.29
C LEU A 13 -15.37 13.87 -1.23
N ALA A 14 -15.91 14.96 -0.70
CA ALA A 14 -16.39 16.10 -1.48
C ALA A 14 -15.26 16.89 -2.15
N TYR A 15 -14.11 17.04 -1.48
CA TYR A 15 -12.91 17.64 -2.06
C TYR A 15 -12.39 16.81 -3.27
N PHE A 16 -12.50 15.47 -3.21
CA PHE A 16 -12.21 14.61 -4.35
C PHE A 16 -13.22 14.76 -5.49
N ALA A 17 -14.49 15.02 -5.16
CA ALA A 17 -15.55 15.21 -6.15
C ALA A 17 -15.50 16.58 -6.85
N MET A 18 -15.06 17.64 -6.16
CA MET A 18 -15.08 19.02 -6.68
C MET A 18 -13.91 19.39 -7.61
N ASN A 19 -12.77 18.69 -7.55
CA ASN A 19 -11.65 18.91 -8.48
C ASN A 19 -11.83 18.22 -9.86
N ARG A 20 -13.06 17.79 -10.20
CA ARG A 20 -13.46 17.22 -11.49
C ARG A 20 -13.67 18.30 -12.57
N THR A 21 -12.68 19.13 -12.86
CA THR A 21 -12.70 19.94 -14.09
C THR A 21 -12.27 19.07 -15.28
N GLN A 22 -13.26 18.54 -16.00
CA GLN A 22 -13.19 17.99 -17.38
C GLN A 22 -11.97 17.13 -17.76
N GLN A 23 -11.61 16.14 -16.94
CA GLN A 23 -10.83 15.00 -17.40
C GLN A 23 -11.57 13.72 -17.03
N GLN A 24 -11.82 12.89 -18.06
CA GLN A 24 -12.32 11.53 -17.89
C GLN A 24 -11.36 10.80 -16.96
N PRO A 25 -11.83 10.12 -15.90
CA PRO A 25 -10.94 9.52 -14.92
C PRO A 25 -9.97 8.60 -15.66
N CYS A 26 -8.67 8.81 -15.47
CA CYS A 26 -7.71 7.95 -16.14
C CYS A 26 -7.84 6.53 -15.55
N ALA A 27 -7.54 5.49 -16.33
CA ALA A 27 -7.68 4.09 -15.88
C ALA A 27 -6.99 3.79 -14.51
N TYR A 28 -6.04 4.63 -14.09
CA TYR A 28 -5.37 4.54 -12.79
C TYR A 28 -6.18 5.15 -11.63
N GLU A 29 -6.97 6.21 -11.86
CA GLU A 29 -7.91 6.74 -10.88
C GLU A 29 -9.01 5.73 -10.59
N GLU A 30 -9.52 5.08 -11.62
CA GLU A 30 -10.47 3.97 -11.48
C GLU A 30 -9.85 2.79 -10.73
N ALA A 31 -8.61 2.41 -11.06
CA ALA A 31 -7.91 1.34 -10.35
C ALA A 31 -7.70 1.65 -8.85
N ILE A 32 -7.36 2.89 -8.50
CA ILE A 32 -7.18 3.29 -7.09
C ILE A 32 -8.52 3.36 -6.38
N GLN A 33 -9.56 3.90 -7.03
CA GLN A 33 -10.89 3.91 -6.47
C GLN A 33 -11.41 2.49 -6.25
N ASP A 34 -11.13 1.57 -7.16
CA ASP A 34 -11.45 0.15 -7.01
C ASP A 34 -10.68 -0.48 -5.83
N ILE A 35 -9.36 -0.25 -5.73
CA ILE A 35 -8.55 -0.72 -4.59
C ILE A 35 -9.09 -0.20 -3.25
N CYS A 36 -9.52 1.07 -3.21
CA CYS A 36 -9.96 1.73 -1.98
C CYS A 36 -11.42 1.49 -1.62
N SER A 37 -12.27 1.15 -2.60
CA SER A 37 -13.70 0.88 -2.38
C SER A 37 -13.98 -0.57 -2.01
N GLN A 38 -13.08 -1.50 -2.37
CA GLN A 38 -13.24 -2.89 -1.98
C GLN A 38 -12.99 -3.08 -0.48
N PRO A 39 -13.82 -3.88 0.22
CA PRO A 39 -13.52 -4.30 1.58
C PRO A 39 -12.18 -5.05 1.61
N LEU A 40 -11.48 -4.99 2.74
CA LEU A 40 -10.29 -5.80 2.92
C LEU A 40 -10.68 -7.28 2.78
N PRO A 41 -10.00 -8.04 1.91
CA PRO A 41 -10.25 -9.46 1.83
C PRO A 41 -10.00 -10.17 3.16
N GLN A 42 -10.66 -11.33 3.33
CA GLN A 42 -10.53 -12.14 4.54
C GLN A 42 -9.46 -13.23 4.42
N GLN A 43 -9.15 -13.67 3.20
CA GLN A 43 -8.14 -14.70 2.94
C GLN A 43 -6.91 -14.11 2.22
N PRO A 44 -5.70 -14.64 2.47
CA PRO A 44 -4.48 -14.06 1.92
C PRO A 44 -4.43 -14.13 0.39
N ALA A 45 -4.98 -15.21 -0.20
CA ALA A 45 -5.07 -15.37 -1.65
C ALA A 45 -5.86 -14.24 -2.33
N ASP A 46 -6.91 -13.74 -1.65
CA ASP A 46 -7.79 -12.71 -2.19
C ASP A 46 -7.13 -11.33 -2.24
N PHE A 47 -6.02 -11.12 -1.54
CA PHE A 47 -5.23 -9.90 -1.66
C PHE A 47 -4.36 -9.88 -2.91
N ILE A 48 -4.00 -11.03 -3.48
CA ILE A 48 -3.08 -11.10 -4.62
C ILE A 48 -3.55 -10.24 -5.80
N PRO A 49 -4.83 -10.26 -6.21
CA PRO A 49 -5.35 -9.34 -7.22
C PRO A 49 -5.19 -7.86 -6.85
N GLN A 50 -5.47 -7.49 -5.60
CA GLN A 50 -5.30 -6.10 -5.13
C GLN A 50 -3.83 -5.69 -5.11
N ILE A 51 -2.92 -6.55 -4.67
CA ILE A 51 -1.46 -6.30 -4.69
C ILE A 51 -0.96 -6.09 -6.11
N ARG A 52 -1.42 -6.89 -7.08
CA ARG A 52 -1.07 -6.73 -8.50
C ARG A 52 -1.55 -5.38 -9.05
N LYS A 53 -2.76 -4.95 -8.72
CA LYS A 53 -3.29 -3.63 -9.11
C LYS A 53 -2.46 -2.50 -8.49
N MET A 54 -2.14 -2.60 -7.18
CA MET A 54 -1.27 -1.62 -6.50
C MET A 54 0.11 -1.53 -7.17
N HIS A 55 0.71 -2.66 -7.54
CA HIS A 55 1.95 -2.71 -8.31
C HIS A 55 1.85 -2.01 -9.66
N GLN A 56 0.80 -2.29 -10.44
CA GLN A 56 0.60 -1.66 -11.75
C GLN A 56 0.46 -0.14 -11.64
N VAL A 57 -0.24 0.34 -10.62
CA VAL A 57 -0.37 1.77 -10.33
C VAL A 57 1.01 2.37 -10.03
N LEU A 58 1.73 1.85 -9.04
CA LEU A 58 3.02 2.41 -8.60
C LEU A 58 4.13 2.32 -9.67
N ALA A 59 4.10 1.29 -10.51
CA ALA A 59 5.09 1.10 -11.57
C ALA A 59 4.83 1.97 -12.82
N SER A 60 3.64 2.55 -12.97
CA SER A 60 3.24 3.25 -14.19
C SER A 60 3.98 4.58 -14.38
N GLN A 61 4.61 4.75 -15.55
CA GLN A 61 5.22 6.01 -15.99
C GLN A 61 4.19 7.12 -16.18
N ARG A 62 2.95 6.78 -16.57
CA ARG A 62 1.85 7.76 -16.71
C ARG A 62 1.30 8.21 -15.37
N TYR A 63 1.25 7.29 -14.40
CA TYR A 63 1.00 7.62 -13.00
C TYR A 63 1.99 8.72 -12.57
N LYS A 64 3.31 8.50 -12.77
CA LYS A 64 4.39 9.48 -12.50
C LYS A 64 4.20 10.87 -13.10
N MET A 65 3.56 10.99 -14.28
CA MET A 65 3.38 12.26 -15.00
C MET A 65 2.09 13.02 -14.68
N HIS A 66 1.01 12.33 -14.28
CA HIS A 66 -0.33 12.93 -14.11
C HIS A 66 -0.76 13.06 -12.64
N HIS A 67 0.19 13.02 -11.71
CA HIS A 67 -0.06 12.77 -10.29
C HIS A 67 -0.84 13.81 -9.50
N THR A 68 -1.79 13.32 -8.70
CA THR A 68 -2.06 13.88 -7.37
C THR A 68 -1.37 13.06 -6.28
N PRO A 69 -0.65 13.68 -5.32
CA PRO A 69 -0.06 12.97 -4.18
C PRO A 69 -1.06 12.17 -3.33
N ALA A 70 -2.34 12.56 -3.36
CA ALA A 70 -3.42 11.87 -2.66
C ALA A 70 -3.59 10.42 -3.13
N MET A 71 -3.50 10.16 -4.44
CA MET A 71 -3.62 8.82 -5.03
C MET A 71 -2.51 7.89 -4.55
N MET A 72 -1.27 8.40 -4.44
CA MET A 72 -0.16 7.64 -3.88
C MET A 72 -0.34 7.37 -2.39
N GLY A 73 -0.80 8.36 -1.64
CA GLY A 73 -1.17 8.19 -0.25
C GLY A 73 -2.17 7.05 -0.06
N ALA A 74 -3.17 6.93 -0.94
CA ALA A 74 -4.17 5.87 -0.88
C ALA A 74 -3.58 4.46 -1.09
N VAL A 75 -2.75 4.26 -2.12
CA VAL A 75 -2.10 2.96 -2.38
C VAL A 75 -1.14 2.59 -1.25
N VAL A 76 -0.36 3.55 -0.76
CA VAL A 76 0.56 3.35 0.36
C VAL A 76 -0.22 3.02 1.64
N ALA A 77 -1.34 3.70 1.90
CA ALA A 77 -2.20 3.41 3.04
C ALA A 77 -2.80 2.01 2.98
N ARG A 78 -3.27 1.59 1.81
CA ARG A 78 -3.79 0.24 1.59
C ARG A 78 -2.73 -0.83 1.82
N THR A 79 -1.49 -0.56 1.42
CA THR A 79 -0.36 -1.46 1.67
C THR A 79 -0.13 -1.65 3.18
N VAL A 80 -0.14 -0.57 3.96
CA VAL A 80 -0.01 -0.65 5.43
C VAL A 80 -1.16 -1.44 6.04
N GLU A 81 -2.39 -1.14 5.62
CA GLU A 81 -3.61 -1.78 6.12
C GLU A 81 -3.57 -3.31 5.91
N MET A 82 -3.19 -3.76 4.72
CA MET A 82 -3.00 -5.17 4.40
C MET A 82 -1.95 -5.84 5.29
N LEU A 83 -0.77 -5.22 5.45
CA LEU A 83 0.32 -5.77 6.27
C LEU A 83 -0.08 -5.89 7.74
N CYS A 84 -0.75 -4.88 8.28
CA CYS A 84 -1.26 -4.91 9.65
C CYS A 84 -2.34 -5.98 9.83
N ARG A 85 -3.24 -6.17 8.86
CA ARG A 85 -4.31 -7.17 8.92
C ARG A 85 -3.75 -8.59 9.01
N TYR A 86 -2.67 -8.88 8.28
CA TYR A 86 -2.04 -10.20 8.22
C TYR A 86 -0.90 -10.42 9.20
N GLN A 87 -0.58 -9.43 10.03
CA GLN A 87 0.51 -9.50 11.00
C GLN A 87 0.53 -10.77 11.88
N PRO A 88 -0.62 -11.37 12.30
CA PRO A 88 -0.59 -12.62 13.06
C PRO A 88 -0.02 -13.83 12.30
N HIS A 89 0.03 -13.79 10.97
CA HIS A 89 0.38 -14.91 10.10
C HIS A 89 1.80 -14.82 9.53
N PHE A 90 2.59 -13.81 9.92
CA PHE A 90 3.98 -13.68 9.47
C PHE A 90 4.87 -13.01 10.52
N THR A 91 6.17 -13.13 10.30
CA THR A 91 7.18 -12.29 10.96
C THR A 91 8.06 -11.62 9.91
N VAL A 92 8.73 -10.53 10.29
CA VAL A 92 9.74 -9.90 9.44
C VAL A 92 11.12 -10.33 9.92
N ARG A 93 11.92 -10.91 9.02
CA ARG A 93 13.33 -11.25 9.27
C ARG A 93 14.20 -10.71 8.16
N ALA A 94 15.25 -9.96 8.52
CA ALA A 94 16.13 -9.31 7.56
C ALA A 94 15.35 -8.54 6.46
N ASN A 95 14.32 -7.78 6.87
CA ASN A 95 13.39 -7.05 6.00
C ASN A 95 12.58 -7.90 5.01
N ARG A 96 12.45 -9.21 5.26
CA ARG A 96 11.60 -10.11 4.47
C ARG A 96 10.41 -10.60 5.27
N ILE A 97 9.24 -10.64 4.63
CA ILE A 97 8.05 -11.29 5.17
C ILE A 97 8.27 -12.80 5.15
N VAL A 98 8.21 -13.42 6.33
CA VAL A 98 8.32 -14.87 6.53
C VAL A 98 6.99 -15.37 7.07
N PRO A 99 6.17 -16.07 6.27
CA PRO A 99 4.87 -16.55 6.71
C PRO A 99 5.02 -17.68 7.73
N PHE A 100 4.07 -17.74 8.66
CA PHE A 100 3.89 -18.88 9.54
C PHE A 100 2.98 -19.91 8.89
N ARG A 101 3.14 -21.17 9.30
CA ARG A 101 2.19 -22.21 8.92
C ARG A 101 0.91 -22.00 9.72
N ASP A 102 -0.05 -21.34 9.08
CA ASP A 102 -1.40 -21.26 9.61
C ASP A 102 -2.20 -22.49 9.19
N GLY A 103 -2.79 -23.17 10.18
CA GLY A 103 -3.56 -24.40 9.98
C GLY A 103 -4.85 -24.19 9.18
N GLU A 104 -5.42 -22.97 9.20
CA GLU A 104 -6.69 -22.69 8.51
C GLU A 104 -6.52 -22.13 7.09
N ALA A 105 -5.51 -21.27 6.86
CA ALA A 105 -5.30 -20.63 5.55
C ALA A 105 -4.48 -21.46 4.56
N GLY A 106 -3.86 -22.56 5.03
CA GLY A 106 -2.89 -23.32 4.25
C GLY A 106 -1.58 -22.55 4.04
N PHE A 107 -0.46 -23.28 3.97
CA PHE A 107 0.87 -22.64 3.90
C PHE A 107 1.17 -22.03 2.52
N GLN A 108 0.71 -22.66 1.43
CA GLN A 108 1.01 -22.19 0.07
C GLN A 108 0.38 -20.81 -0.24
N PRO A 109 -0.91 -20.55 0.07
CA PRO A 109 -1.49 -19.22 -0.13
C PRO A 109 -0.78 -18.11 0.65
N LEU A 110 -0.32 -18.41 1.87
CA LEU A 110 0.45 -17.48 2.68
C LEU A 110 1.84 -17.19 2.11
N LEU A 111 2.50 -18.20 1.55
CA LEU A 111 3.76 -18.03 0.82
C LEU A 111 3.58 -17.13 -0.40
N ASP A 112 2.56 -17.40 -1.23
CA ASP A 112 2.29 -16.62 -2.44
C ASP A 112 1.94 -15.16 -2.09
N TRP A 113 1.11 -14.97 -1.07
CA TRP A 113 0.81 -13.65 -0.54
C TRP A 113 2.06 -12.93 -0.03
N ALA A 114 2.89 -13.59 0.78
CA ALA A 114 4.10 -13.00 1.35
C ALA A 114 5.09 -12.55 0.26
N PHE A 115 5.26 -13.36 -0.79
CA PHE A 115 6.08 -13.01 -1.95
C PHE A 115 5.58 -11.73 -2.64
N HIS A 116 4.28 -11.65 -2.89
CA HIS A 116 3.67 -10.48 -3.54
C HIS A 116 3.71 -9.24 -2.64
N ALA A 117 3.39 -9.37 -1.35
CA ALA A 117 3.45 -8.29 -0.39
C ALA A 117 4.86 -7.74 -0.23
N GLN A 118 5.89 -8.60 -0.22
CA GLN A 118 7.28 -8.18 -0.18
C GLN A 118 7.65 -7.33 -1.39
N GLY A 119 7.23 -7.74 -2.60
CA GLY A 119 7.45 -6.96 -3.81
C GLY A 119 6.90 -5.54 -3.70
N LEU A 120 5.71 -5.40 -3.11
CA LEU A 120 5.04 -4.10 -2.96
C LEU A 120 5.77 -3.21 -1.95
N VAL A 121 6.23 -3.78 -0.82
CA VAL A 121 7.06 -3.08 0.17
C VAL A 121 8.32 -2.52 -0.50
N GLU A 122 9.03 -3.33 -1.27
CA GLU A 122 10.24 -2.90 -1.98
C GLU A 122 9.96 -1.80 -3.01
N MET A 123 8.82 -1.86 -3.69
CA MET A 123 8.42 -0.81 -4.64
C MET A 123 8.16 0.52 -3.92
N VAL A 124 7.47 0.51 -2.77
CA VAL A 124 7.25 1.71 -1.97
C VAL A 124 8.57 2.31 -1.48
N ARG A 125 9.54 1.47 -1.09
CA ARG A 125 10.88 1.93 -0.72
C ARG A 125 11.62 2.58 -1.89
N ARG A 126 11.57 1.96 -3.08
CA ARG A 126 12.27 2.48 -4.27
C ARG A 126 11.82 3.89 -4.66
N MET A 127 10.56 4.25 -4.38
CA MET A 127 10.06 5.60 -4.61
C MET A 127 10.85 6.69 -3.87
N ARG A 128 11.52 6.38 -2.75
CA ARG A 128 12.41 7.32 -2.06
C ARG A 128 13.59 7.73 -2.93
N TYR A 129 14.17 6.79 -3.68
CA TYR A 129 15.35 7.03 -4.51
C TYR A 129 14.97 7.63 -5.87
N ASP A 130 13.82 7.20 -6.41
CA ASP A 130 13.34 7.63 -7.73
C ASP A 130 12.70 9.03 -7.70
N SER A 131 12.25 9.50 -6.53
CA SER A 131 11.51 10.76 -6.40
C SER A 131 12.29 11.85 -5.68
N ARG A 132 12.31 13.05 -6.26
CA ARG A 132 12.77 14.29 -5.61
C ARG A 132 11.62 15.09 -4.99
N GLY A 133 10.39 14.58 -5.05
CA GLY A 133 9.19 15.29 -4.61
C GLY A 133 8.98 15.19 -3.10
N ARG A 134 8.91 16.34 -2.41
CA ARG A 134 8.69 16.42 -0.95
C ARG A 134 7.44 15.66 -0.48
N THR A 135 6.36 15.66 -1.25
CA THR A 135 5.12 14.96 -0.87
C THR A 135 5.26 13.45 -1.00
N VAL A 136 6.02 12.96 -1.99
CA VAL A 136 6.29 11.53 -2.13
C VAL A 136 7.07 11.01 -0.93
N LEU A 137 8.12 11.73 -0.54
CA LEU A 137 8.93 11.42 0.63
C LEU A 137 8.09 11.37 1.92
N LYS A 138 7.14 12.28 2.11
CA LYS A 138 6.23 12.25 3.27
C LYS A 138 5.42 10.95 3.37
N HIS A 139 4.92 10.43 2.24
CA HIS A 139 4.17 9.17 2.23
C HIS A 139 5.08 7.97 2.49
N VAL A 140 6.29 7.96 1.93
CA VAL A 140 7.28 6.91 2.19
C VAL A 140 7.73 6.93 3.66
N ASP A 141 8.01 8.09 4.23
CA ASP A 141 8.37 8.25 5.66
C ASP A 141 7.21 7.80 6.58
N TRP A 142 5.97 8.07 6.19
CA TRP A 142 4.79 7.58 6.91
C TRP A 142 4.68 6.05 6.82
N PHE A 143 4.85 5.47 5.63
CA PHE A 143 4.87 4.03 5.41
C PHE A 143 5.92 3.33 6.27
N GLU A 144 7.17 3.75 6.19
CA GLU A 144 8.29 3.14 6.93
C GLU A 144 8.06 3.19 8.44
N ARG A 145 7.51 4.30 8.96
CA ARG A 145 7.13 4.41 10.37
C ARG A 145 5.99 3.47 10.75
N SER A 146 5.02 3.27 9.85
CA SER A 146 3.82 2.48 10.11
C SER A 146 4.10 0.98 10.11
N VAL A 147 5.04 0.51 9.29
CA VAL A 147 5.39 -0.92 9.21
C VAL A 147 6.56 -1.31 10.11
N ARG A 148 7.28 -0.35 10.72
CA ARG A 148 8.35 -0.62 11.69
C ARG A 148 7.92 -1.50 12.87
N PRO A 149 6.73 -1.32 13.49
CA PRO A 149 6.26 -2.21 14.55
C PRO A 149 6.08 -3.67 14.12
N LEU A 150 5.99 -3.95 12.81
CA LEU A 150 5.91 -5.31 12.26
C LEU A 150 7.29 -6.00 12.20
N GLY A 151 8.39 -5.29 12.51
CA GLY A 151 9.77 -5.78 12.47
C GLY A 151 10.57 -5.35 11.24
N PHE A 152 10.04 -4.44 10.41
CA PHE A 152 10.82 -3.87 9.32
C PHE A 152 11.84 -2.82 9.83
N GLU A 153 13.06 -2.92 9.33
CA GLU A 153 14.17 -2.05 9.65
C GLU A 153 14.57 -1.24 8.41
N PHE A 154 14.37 0.07 8.48
CA PHE A 154 14.75 0.99 7.42
C PHE A 154 15.90 1.86 7.91
N PRO A 155 17.08 1.81 7.27
CA PRO A 155 18.13 2.77 7.56
C PRO A 155 17.59 4.16 7.21
N ARG A 156 17.70 5.11 8.15
CA ARG A 156 17.44 6.51 7.84
C ARG A 156 18.49 6.92 6.80
N CYS A 157 18.06 7.18 5.57
CA CYS A 157 18.90 7.91 4.64
C CYS A 157 19.15 9.29 5.28
N GLY A 158 20.43 9.65 5.45
CA GLY A 158 20.88 10.85 6.15
C GLY A 158 20.18 12.13 5.67
N GLY A 159 20.00 13.07 6.60
CA GLY A 159 19.34 14.36 6.37
C GLY A 159 20.13 15.33 5.52
#